data_AF-A0A923YUM1-F1
#
_entry.id   AF-A0A923YUM1-F1
#
_cell.length_a   1.000
_cell.length_b   1.000
_cell.length_c   1.000
_cell.angle_alpha   90.00
_cell.angle_beta   90.00
_cell.angle_gamma   90.00
#
_symmetry.space_group_name_H-M   'P 1'
#
loop_
_entity.id
_entity.type
_entity.pdbx_description
1 polymer ?
#
loop_
_entity_poly.entity_id
_entity_poly.type
_entity_poly.pdbx_seq_one_letter_code
_entity_poly.pdbx_strand_id
1 'polypeptide(L)'
;MEEIKIESDFMLIRFQNDTNEIQKYDKHIAQGLIQFHFAIKGCGTFMFNQGNYTIDLNEEKSLLMYNPQKELPLNLALAPKTWIISVFVSIQKFHSLFSANTNHIPILSGE
;
A
#
# COMPACT_ATOMS: atom_id res chain seq x y z
N MET A 1 1.58 13.81 -3.00
CA MET A 1 1.42 12.43 -3.50
C MET A 1 2.13 12.32 -4.85
N GLU A 2 2.90 11.27 -5.04
CA GLU A 2 3.56 10.95 -6.30
C GLU A 2 3.23 9.51 -6.70
N GLU A 3 2.82 9.30 -7.95
CA GLU A 3 2.50 7.98 -8.49
C GLU A 3 3.60 7.53 -9.47
N ILE A 4 4.09 6.32 -9.26
CA ILE A 4 5.13 5.70 -10.05
C ILE A 4 4.55 4.44 -10.67
N LYS A 5 4.24 4.50 -11.96
CA LYS A 5 3.81 3.35 -12.74
C LYS A 5 5.02 2.50 -13.06
N ILE A 6 5.02 1.26 -12.59
CA ILE A 6 6.08 0.29 -12.88
C ILE A 6 5.67 -0.45 -14.16
N GLU A 7 4.50 -1.10 -14.13
CA GLU A 7 3.91 -1.83 -15.25
C GLU A 7 2.38 -1.80 -15.15
N SER A 8 1.70 -2.39 -16.15
CA SER A 8 0.27 -2.70 -16.03
C SER A 8 0.00 -3.53 -14.77
N ASP A 9 -1.00 -3.12 -14.00
CA ASP A 9 -1.37 -3.72 -12.72
C ASP A 9 -0.24 -3.77 -11.68
N PHE A 10 0.74 -2.87 -11.77
CA PHE A 10 1.80 -2.71 -10.78
C PHE A 10 2.23 -1.23 -10.65
N MET A 11 1.89 -0.62 -9.52
CA MET A 11 2.16 0.79 -9.24
C MET A 11 2.66 0.97 -7.80
N LEU A 12 3.50 1.99 -7.61
CA LEU A 12 3.87 2.51 -6.30
C LEU A 12 3.34 3.93 -6.15
N ILE A 13 2.87 4.27 -4.94
CA ILE A 13 2.45 5.63 -4.58
C ILE A 13 3.23 6.07 -3.36
N ARG A 14 3.90 7.22 -3.47
CA ARG A 14 4.60 7.87 -2.37
C ARG A 14 3.74 8.99 -1.79
N PHE A 15 3.45 8.87 -0.51
CA PHE A 15 2.78 9.89 0.29
C PHE A 15 3.80 10.52 1.23
N GLN A 16 3.97 11.84 1.13
CA GLN A 16 4.92 12.60 1.93
C GLN A 16 4.23 13.88 2.37
N ASN A 17 4.00 13.99 3.68
CA ASN A 17 3.47 15.18 4.30
C ASN A 17 4.54 15.84 5.18
N ASP A 18 5.22 16.83 4.61
CA ASP A 18 6.22 17.62 5.35
C ASP A 18 5.62 18.86 6.03
N THR A 19 4.28 19.01 6.00
CA THR A 19 3.58 20.14 6.61
C THR A 19 3.29 19.88 8.10
N ASN A 20 2.63 20.83 8.75
CA ASN A 20 2.15 20.71 10.13
C ASN A 20 0.64 20.38 10.19
N GLU A 21 0.00 20.10 9.05
CA GLU A 21 -1.43 19.83 8.94
C GLU A 21 -1.68 18.39 8.47
N ILE A 22 -2.88 17.88 8.70
CA ILE A 22 -3.29 16.56 8.18
C ILE A 22 -3.60 16.69 6.69
N GLN A 23 -3.08 15.76 5.89
CA GLN A 23 -3.39 15.67 4.47
C GLN A 23 -4.30 14.46 4.20
N LYS A 24 -5.39 14.67 3.46
CA LYS A 24 -6.33 13.59 3.10
C LYS A 24 -6.16 13.22 1.65
N TYR A 25 -6.18 11.91 1.39
CA TYR A 25 -6.04 11.33 0.06
C TYR A 25 -7.16 10.33 -0.17
N ASP A 26 -7.91 10.54 -1.25
CA ASP A 26 -8.94 9.64 -1.74
C ASP A 26 -8.57 9.21 -3.15
N LYS A 27 -8.44 7.90 -3.37
CA LYS A 27 -8.10 7.35 -4.68
C LYS A 27 -8.85 6.06 -4.94
N HIS A 28 -9.51 6.00 -6.09
CA HIS A 28 -10.06 4.75 -6.59
C HIS A 28 -8.94 3.79 -6.96
N ILE A 29 -9.06 2.55 -6.51
CA ILE A 29 -8.14 1.45 -6.80
C ILE A 29 -8.95 0.36 -7.50
N ALA A 30 -8.45 -0.10 -8.64
CA ALA A 30 -9.10 -1.16 -9.40
C ALA A 30 -9.24 -2.43 -8.55
N GLN A 31 -10.34 -3.16 -8.75
CA GLN A 31 -10.57 -4.43 -8.09
C GLN A 31 -9.46 -5.45 -8.40
N GLY A 32 -9.13 -6.30 -7.43
CA GLY A 32 -8.18 -7.40 -7.63
C GLY A 32 -6.71 -7.04 -7.44
N LEU A 33 -6.40 -5.80 -7.05
CA LEU A 33 -5.06 -5.40 -6.64
C LEU A 33 -4.85 -5.67 -5.14
N ILE A 34 -3.75 -6.35 -4.80
CA ILE A 34 -3.20 -6.38 -3.44
C ILE A 34 -2.60 -5.00 -3.16
N GLN A 35 -2.86 -4.48 -1.96
CA GLN A 35 -2.31 -3.22 -1.48
C GLN A 35 -1.37 -3.50 -0.31
N PHE A 36 -0.12 -3.06 -0.43
CA PHE A 36 0.86 -3.06 0.66
C PHE A 36 1.14 -1.62 1.04
N HIS A 37 0.95 -1.25 2.29
CA HIS A 37 1.24 0.08 2.81
C HIS A 37 2.34 -0.03 3.86
N PHE A 38 3.34 0.83 3.77
CA PHE A 38 4.49 0.89 4.67
C PHE A 38 4.59 2.29 5.24
N ALA A 39 4.45 2.44 6.56
CA ALA A 39 4.75 3.70 7.23
C ALA A 39 6.24 3.77 7.48
N ILE A 40 6.91 4.62 6.71
CA ILE A 40 8.36 4.84 6.81
C ILE A 40 8.66 5.81 7.96
N LYS A 41 7.77 6.76 8.18
CA LYS A 41 7.87 7.78 9.23
C LYS A 41 6.48 8.29 9.60
N GLY A 42 6.22 8.55 10.87
CA GLY A 42 4.96 9.07 11.38
C GLY A 42 3.81 8.06 11.31
N CYS A 43 2.58 8.55 11.29
CA CYS A 43 1.38 7.70 11.30
C CYS A 43 0.33 8.17 10.29
N GLY A 44 -0.29 7.22 9.60
CA GLY A 44 -1.44 7.48 8.74
C GLY A 44 -2.64 6.64 9.13
N THR A 45 -3.83 7.22 9.06
CA THR A 45 -5.10 6.53 9.33
C THR A 45 -5.76 6.18 8.01
N PHE A 46 -5.93 4.88 7.76
CA PHE A 46 -6.70 4.38 6.63
C PHE A 46 -8.16 4.24 7.04
N MET A 47 -9.08 4.71 6.19
CA MET A 47 -10.52 4.66 6.40
C MET A 47 -11.18 3.72 5.39
N PHE A 48 -12.08 2.86 5.87
CA PHE A 48 -12.77 1.86 5.07
C PHE A 48 -14.28 1.92 5.25
N ASN A 49 -15.01 1.33 4.31
CA ASN A 49 -16.47 1.23 4.37
C ASN A 49 -17.14 2.59 4.67
N GLN A 50 -16.72 3.64 3.94
CA GLN A 50 -17.22 5.01 4.14
C GLN A 50 -16.91 5.59 5.53
N GLY A 51 -15.77 5.22 6.13
CA GLY A 51 -15.32 5.71 7.42
C GLY A 51 -15.82 4.92 8.64
N ASN A 52 -16.59 3.85 8.43
CA ASN A 52 -17.09 3.00 9.52
C ASN A 52 -15.99 2.17 10.19
N TYR A 53 -14.84 2.04 9.56
CA TYR A 53 -13.70 1.31 10.10
C TYR A 53 -12.41 2.06 9.78
N THR A 54 -11.55 2.21 10.78
CA THR A 54 -10.24 2.84 10.63
C THR A 54 -9.14 1.92 11.11
N ILE A 55 -8.00 1.97 10.42
CA ILE A 55 -6.75 1.35 10.86
C ILE A 55 -5.67 2.42 10.86
N ASP A 56 -5.01 2.58 12.01
CA ASP A 56 -3.81 3.39 12.10
C ASP A 56 -2.59 2.56 11.69
N LEU A 57 -1.83 3.09 10.74
CA LEU A 57 -0.55 2.58 10.31
C LEU A 57 0.56 3.41 10.96
N ASN A 58 1.01 2.93 12.12
CA ASN A 58 2.10 3.55 12.87
C ASN A 58 3.45 3.37 12.20
N GLU A 59 4.40 4.23 12.54
CA GLU A 59 5.78 4.21 12.07
C GLU A 59 6.40 2.80 12.17
N GLU A 60 7.18 2.43 11.15
CA GLU A 60 7.82 1.11 11.01
C GLU A 60 6.86 -0.09 10.97
N LYS A 61 5.55 0.16 10.77
CA LYS A 61 4.56 -0.91 10.53
C LYS A 61 4.15 -0.96 9.06
N SER A 62 3.63 -2.13 8.69
CA SER A 62 3.04 -2.39 7.39
C SER A 62 1.59 -2.84 7.53
N LEU A 63 0.75 -2.45 6.57
CA LEU A 63 -0.62 -2.91 6.42
C LEU A 63 -0.76 -3.56 5.04
N LEU A 64 -1.29 -4.79 5.02
CA LEU A 64 -1.62 -5.51 3.80
C LEU A 64 -3.13 -5.60 3.68
N MET A 65 -3.64 -5.25 2.50
CA MET A 65 -5.05 -5.33 2.20
C MET A 65 -5.31 -6.02 0.87
N TYR A 66 -6.32 -6.88 0.84
CA TYR A 66 -6.81 -7.49 -0.38
C TYR A 66 -8.28 -7.88 -0.21
N ASN A 67 -9.11 -7.56 -1.20
CA ASN A 67 -10.49 -8.04 -1.27
C ASN A 67 -10.78 -8.52 -2.70
N PRO A 68 -11.02 -9.83 -2.91
CA PRO A 68 -11.34 -10.36 -4.23
C PRO A 68 -12.73 -9.98 -4.71
N GLN A 69 -13.66 -9.67 -3.79
CA GLN A 69 -15.08 -9.52 -4.09
C GLN A 69 -15.53 -8.07 -4.24
N LYS A 70 -14.80 -7.12 -3.64
CA LYS A 70 -15.16 -5.70 -3.63
C LYS A 70 -13.94 -4.85 -3.90
N GLU A 71 -14.17 -3.69 -4.50
CA GLU A 71 -13.16 -2.64 -4.57
C GLU A 71 -12.79 -2.16 -3.17
N LEU A 72 -11.51 -1.87 -2.99
CA LEU A 72 -10.95 -1.27 -1.78
C LEU A 72 -10.35 0.07 -2.17
N PRO A 73 -11.13 1.16 -2.22
CA PRO A 73 -10.57 2.47 -2.49
C PRO A 73 -9.58 2.85 -1.37
N LEU A 74 -8.55 3.58 -1.74
CA LEU A 74 -7.62 4.17 -0.80
C LEU A 74 -8.25 5.43 -0.22
N ASN A 75 -8.48 5.46 1.09
CA ASN A 75 -8.82 6.66 1.83
C ASN A 75 -7.85 6.78 3.02
N LEU A 76 -6.99 7.79 2.97
CA LEU A 76 -5.86 7.96 3.87
C LEU A 76 -5.83 9.39 4.44
N ALA A 77 -5.87 9.50 5.77
CA ALA A 77 -5.49 10.70 6.48
C ALA A 77 -4.04 10.57 6.96
N LEU A 78 -3.17 11.40 6.42
CA LEU A 78 -1.74 11.39 6.69
C LEU A 78 -1.41 12.47 7.73
N ALA A 79 -0.91 12.05 8.90
CA ALA A 79 -0.55 13.00 9.95
C ALA A 79 0.61 13.93 9.51
N PRO A 80 0.84 15.04 10.21
CA PRO A 80 2.01 15.88 9.99
C PRO A 80 3.32 15.07 10.01
N LYS A 81 4.30 15.48 9.23
CA LYS A 81 5.66 14.90 9.18
C LYS A 81 5.66 13.37 8.92
N THR A 82 4.68 12.87 8.17
CA THR A 82 4.48 11.44 7.94
C THR A 82 4.74 11.05 6.48
N TRP A 83 5.44 9.94 6.30
CA TRP A 83 5.77 9.35 5.00
C TRP A 83 5.24 7.91 4.92
N ILE A 84 4.42 7.64 3.90
CA ILE A 84 3.89 6.31 3.61
C ILE A 84 4.22 5.94 2.17
N ILE A 85 4.67 4.71 1.95
CA ILE A 85 4.82 4.11 0.63
C ILE A 85 3.72 3.06 0.47
N SER A 86 2.99 3.13 -0.63
CA SER A 86 1.95 2.15 -0.96
C SER A 86 2.27 1.46 -2.27
N VAL A 87 2.12 0.14 -2.33
CA VAL A 87 2.32 -0.68 -3.51
C VAL A 87 1.01 -1.36 -3.87
N PHE A 88 0.61 -1.24 -5.12
CA PHE A 88 -0.59 -1.85 -5.68
C PHE A 88 -0.18 -2.80 -6.78
N VAL A 89 -0.52 -4.08 -6.62
CA VAL A 89 -0.08 -5.12 -7.55
C VAL A 89 -1.16 -6.20 -7.70
N SER A 90 -1.45 -6.64 -8.92
CA SER A 90 -2.38 -7.76 -9.09
C SER A 90 -1.81 -9.06 -8.52
N ILE A 91 -2.69 -9.96 -8.09
CA ILE A 91 -2.28 -11.30 -7.62
C ILE A 91 -1.43 -12.02 -8.67
N GLN A 92 -1.82 -11.95 -9.94
CA GLN A 92 -1.10 -12.61 -11.03
C GLN A 92 0.33 -12.06 -11.17
N LYS A 93 0.48 -10.73 -11.14
CA LYS A 93 1.80 -10.09 -11.21
C LYS A 93 2.62 -10.43 -9.97
N PHE A 94 2.04 -10.35 -8.78
CA PHE A 94 2.71 -10.69 -7.53
C PHE A 94 3.24 -12.13 -7.56
N HIS A 95 2.42 -13.12 -7.94
CA HIS A 95 2.90 -14.50 -8.08
C HIS A 95 4.01 -14.64 -9.12
N SER A 96 3.93 -13.93 -10.26
CA SER A 96 4.96 -14.01 -11.30
C SER A 96 6.33 -13.55 -10.83
N LEU A 97 6.40 -12.55 -9.93
CA LEU A 97 7.67 -12.04 -9.36
C LEU A 97 8.44 -13.12 -8.58
N PHE A 98 7.74 -14.07 -7.96
CA PHE A 98 8.34 -15.17 -7.20
C PHE A 98 8.46 -16.46 -8.02
N SER A 99 7.67 -16.61 -9.08
CA SER A 99 7.64 -17.85 -9.88
C SER A 99 8.70 -17.88 -10.97
N ALA A 100 9.14 -16.72 -11.47
CA ALA A 100 10.06 -16.64 -12.60
C ALA A 100 11.52 -17.02 -12.26
N ASN A 101 11.91 -17.05 -10.97
CA ASN A 101 13.29 -17.32 -10.52
C ASN A 101 13.34 -18.07 -9.16
N THR A 102 12.52 -19.10 -8.95
CA THR A 102 12.47 -19.88 -7.69
C THR A 102 13.79 -20.57 -7.30
N ASN A 103 14.86 -20.46 -8.09
CA ASN A 103 16.20 -20.96 -7.74
C ASN A 103 17.10 -19.96 -6.99
N HIS A 104 16.69 -18.71 -6.75
CA HIS A 104 17.59 -17.70 -6.14
C HIS A 104 16.93 -16.75 -5.13
N ILE A 105 16.01 -17.24 -4.29
CA ILE A 105 15.62 -16.52 -3.07
C ILE A 105 16.10 -17.32 -1.84
N PRO A 106 17.36 -17.13 -1.39
CA PRO A 106 17.95 -17.92 -0.31
C PRO A 106 17.14 -17.88 0.98
N ILE A 107 16.43 -16.77 1.25
CA ILE A 107 15.62 -16.61 2.47
C ILE A 107 14.39 -17.55 2.52
N LEU A 108 13.96 -18.08 1.37
CA LEU A 108 12.89 -19.08 1.27
C LEU A 108 13.45 -20.50 1.12
N SER A 109 14.76 -20.65 0.95
CA SER A 109 15.42 -21.94 0.69
C SER A 109 15.80 -22.70 1.95
N GLY A 110 15.45 -22.20 3.14
CA GLY A 110 15.59 -22.92 4.41
C GLY A 110 16.94 -23.62 4.56
N GLU A 111 18.00 -22.85 4.78
CA GLU A 111 19.10 -23.31 5.64
C GLU A 111 18.99 -22.62 7.00
#